data_AF-A0A7X6CED3-F1
#
_entry.id   AF-A0A7X6CED3-F1
#
_cell.length_a   1.000
_cell.length_b   1.000
_cell.length_c   1.000
_cell.angle_alpha   90.00
_cell.angle_beta   90.00
_cell.angle_gamma   90.00
#
_symmetry.space_group_name_H-M   'P 1'
#
loop_
_entity.id
_entity.type
_entity.pdbx_description
1 polymer ?
#
loop_
_entity_poly.entity_id
_entity_poly.type
_entity_poly.pdbx_seq_one_letter_code
_entity_poly.pdbx_strand_id
1 'polypeptide(L)' 'MSKSEDYMKQQIEELLKNLSPDERELLWRVVKAERDKLHMKNPRGINDDIKRAVTEIVKRLPE' A
#
# COMPACT_ATOMS: atom_id res chain seq x y z
N MET A 1 -16.85 -11.58 -16.07
CA MET A 1 -16.21 -11.67 -14.74
C MET A 1 -16.78 -12.87 -14.02
N SER A 2 -15.91 -13.65 -13.38
CA SER A 2 -16.31 -14.75 -12.49
C SER A 2 -16.95 -14.18 -11.22
N LYS A 3 -17.94 -14.85 -10.64
CA LYS A 3 -18.52 -14.47 -9.33
C LYS A 3 -17.45 -14.25 -8.25
N SER A 4 -16.32 -14.96 -8.35
CA SER A 4 -15.19 -14.82 -7.43
C SER A 4 -14.40 -13.52 -7.62
N GLU A 5 -14.26 -13.04 -8.85
CA GLU A 5 -13.58 -11.77 -9.14
C GLU A 5 -14.40 -10.58 -8.64
N ASP A 6 -15.73 -10.64 -8.81
CA ASP A 6 -16.65 -9.61 -8.34
C ASP A 6 -16.64 -9.52 -6.80
N TYR A 7 -16.62 -10.67 -6.12
CA TYR A 7 -16.50 -10.72 -4.67
C TYR A 7 -15.19 -10.10 -4.18
N MET A 8 -14.04 -10.47 -4.77
CA MET A 8 -12.75 -9.88 -4.40
C MET A 8 -12.72 -8.37 -4.62
N LYS A 9 -13.29 -7.90 -5.73
CA LYS A 9 -13.36 -6.47 -6.03
C LYS A 9 -14.16 -5.71 -4.96
N GLN A 10 -15.32 -6.24 -4.56
CA GLN A 10 -16.15 -5.64 -3.51
C GLN A 10 -15.39 -5.55 -2.17
N GLN A 11 -14.69 -6.62 -1.78
CA GLN A 11 -13.90 -6.64 -0.55
C GLN A 11 -12.76 -5.61 -0.57
N ILE A 12 -12.06 -5.46 -1.72
CA ILE A 12 -11.02 -4.45 -1.88
C ILE A 12 -11.60 -3.04 -1.80
N GLU A 13 -12.73 -2.78 -2.47
CA GLU A 13 -13.40 -1.48 -2.43
C GLU A 13 -13.84 -1.10 -1.02
N GLU A 14 -14.36 -2.05 -0.24
CA GLU A 14 -14.76 -1.84 1.15
C GLU A 14 -13.55 -1.54 2.04
N LEU A 15 -12.46 -2.32 1.90
CA LEU A 15 -11.21 -2.07 2.61
C LEU A 15 -10.68 -0.67 2.30
N LEU A 16 -10.62 -0.27 1.03
CA LEU A 16 -10.13 1.04 0.60
C LEU A 16 -10.99 2.22 1.06
N LYS A 17 -12.28 2.00 1.37
CA LYS A 17 -13.17 3.00 1.95
C LYS A 17 -12.93 3.20 3.44
N ASN A 18 -12.53 2.15 4.14
CA ASN A 18 -12.35 2.15 5.60
C ASN A 18 -10.95 2.63 6.03
N LEU A 19 -10.00 2.77 5.10
CA LEU A 19 -8.68 3.32 5.41
C LEU A 19 -8.78 4.80 5.80
N SER A 20 -8.10 5.16 6.88
CA SER A 20 -7.81 6.55 7.22
C SER A 20 -6.94 7.22 6.14
N PRO A 21 -6.86 8.58 6.12
CA PRO A 21 -5.99 9.29 5.18
C PRO A 21 -4.53 8.83 5.24
N ASP A 22 -4.02 8.61 6.45
CA ASP A 22 -2.65 8.16 6.70
C ASP A 22 -2.39 6.72 6.22
N GLU A 23 -3.33 5.80 6.49
CA GLU A 23 -3.23 4.43 6.00
C GLU A 23 -3.34 4.35 4.47
N ARG A 24 -4.18 5.21 3.86
CA ARG A 24 -4.29 5.33 2.41
C ARG A 24 -3.00 5.89 1.79
N GLU A 25 -2.37 6.88 2.43
CA GLU A 25 -1.06 7.38 2.02
C GLU A 25 0.01 6.28 2.11
N LEU A 26 0.03 5.52 3.21
CA LEU A 26 0.96 4.40 3.40
C LEU A 26 0.80 3.36 2.29
N LEU A 27 -0.43 2.89 2.05
CA LEU A 27 -0.73 1.92 1.00
C LEU A 27 -0.24 2.41 -0.37
N TRP A 28 -0.53 3.66 -0.71
CA TRP A 28 -0.10 4.23 -1.98
C TRP A 28 1.43 4.28 -2.12
N ARG A 29 2.14 4.66 -1.06
CA ARG A 29 3.62 4.73 -1.06
C ARG A 29 4.25 3.35 -1.20
N VAL A 30 3.69 2.33 -0.54
CA VAL A 30 4.14 0.93 -0.67
C VAL A 30 3.90 0.41 -2.08
N VAL A 31 2.68 0.54 -2.61
CA VAL A 31 2.34 0.08 -3.97
C VAL A 31 3.20 0.78 -5.03
N LYS A 32 3.48 2.08 -4.85
CA LYS A 32 4.39 2.82 -5.73
C LYS A 32 5.82 2.29 -5.65
N ALA A 33 6.36 2.09 -4.44
CA ALA A 33 7.71 1.56 -4.25
C ALA A 33 7.87 0.16 -4.84
N GLU A 34 6.85 -0.69 -4.70
CA GLU A 34 6.79 -1.98 -5.35
C GLU A 34 6.75 -1.82 -6.87
N ARG A 35 5.75 -1.14 -7.45
CA ARG A 35 5.63 -0.97 -8.91
C ARG A 35 6.89 -0.42 -9.57
N ASP A 36 7.50 0.60 -8.95
CA ASP A 36 8.67 1.29 -9.48
C ASP A 36 9.93 0.39 -9.43
N LYS A 37 9.93 -0.73 -8.70
CA LYS A 37 11.10 -1.60 -8.51
C LYS A 37 10.86 -3.09 -8.82
N LEU A 38 9.61 -3.55 -8.89
CA LEU A 38 9.21 -4.95 -9.12
C LEU A 38 9.68 -5.47 -10.49
N HIS A 39 9.79 -4.58 -11.47
CA HIS A 39 10.25 -4.90 -12.82
C HIS A 39 11.78 -4.94 -12.94
N MET A 40 12.52 -4.55 -11.90
CA MET A 40 13.98 -4.55 -11.92
C MET A 40 14.51 -5.97 -11.62
N LYS A 41 15.56 -6.38 -12.33
CA LYS A 41 16.21 -7.69 -12.12
C LYS A 41 16.86 -7.85 -10.74
N ASN A 42 17.26 -6.74 -10.11
CA ASN A 42 17.85 -6.73 -8.77
C ASN A 42 17.52 -5.39 -8.07
N PRO A 43 16.28 -5.23 -7.57
CA PRO A 43 15.87 -3.99 -6.94
C PRO A 43 16.59 -3.79 -5.60
N ARG A 44 17.10 -2.57 -5.37
CA ARG A 44 17.73 -2.18 -4.11
C ARG A 44 16.92 -1.08 -3.41
N GLY A 45 16.93 -1.09 -2.09
CA GLY A 45 16.31 -0.05 -1.27
C GLY A 45 14.77 -0.07 -1.21
N ILE A 46 14.07 -1.11 -1.71
CA ILE A 46 12.61 -1.26 -1.50
C ILE A 46 12.31 -1.27 0.00
N ASN A 47 13.06 -2.07 0.76
CA ASN A 47 12.88 -2.20 2.20
C ASN A 47 13.10 -0.85 2.92
N ASP A 48 14.04 -0.03 2.45
CA ASP A 48 14.31 1.28 3.05
C ASP A 48 13.19 2.27 2.73
N ASP A 49 12.65 2.23 1.51
CA ASP A 49 11.51 3.07 1.11
C ASP A 49 10.24 2.71 1.88
N ILE A 50 9.96 1.41 2.04
CA ILE A 50 8.83 0.92 2.85
C ILE A 50 9.01 1.31 4.32
N LYS A 51 10.19 1.06 4.91
CA LYS A 51 10.47 1.44 6.29
C LYS A 51 10.30 2.93 6.53
N ARG A 52 10.76 3.76 5.58
CA ARG A 52 10.60 5.22 5.65
C ARG A 52 9.13 5.62 5.59
N ALA A 53 8.36 5.06 4.66
CA ALA A 53 6.93 5.34 4.55
C ALA A 53 6.16 4.97 5.83
N VAL A 54 6.41 3.78 6.40
CA VAL A 54 5.81 3.34 7.66
C VAL A 54 6.19 4.29 8.80
N THR A 55 7.48 4.59 8.96
CA THR A 55 7.98 5.43 10.06
C THR A 55 7.40 6.84 10.02
N GLU A 56 7.29 7.43 8.83
CA GLU A 56 6.74 8.77 8.64
C GLU A 56 5.25 8.83 8.96
N ILE A 57 4.49 7.78 8.64
CA ILE A 57 3.05 7.69 8.93
C ILE A 57 2.79 7.43 10.41
N VAL A 58 3.51 6.48 11.03
CA VAL A 58 3.35 6.17 12.45
C VAL A 58 3.61 7.40 13.33
N LYS A 59 4.53 8.29 12.96
CA LYS A 59 4.79 9.54 13.67
C LYS A 59 3.64 10.55 13.63
N ARG A 60 2.69 10.41 12.70
CA ARG A 60 1.53 11.29 12.53
C ARG A 60 0.28 10.74 13.21
N LEU A 61 0.28 9.44 13.54
CA LEU A 61 -0.83 8.83 14.24
C LEU A 61 -0.91 9.41 15.67
N PRO A 62 -2.10 9.79 16.14
CA PRO A 62 -2.30 10.16 17.54
C PRO A 62 -2.02 8.97 18.46
N GLU A 63 -1.54 9.24 19.67
CA GLU A 63 -1.34 8.22 20.73
C GLU A 63 -2.65 7.54 21.16
#